data_AF-A0A6V7PN88-F1
#
_entry.id   AF-A0A6V7PN88-F1
#
_cell.length_a   1.000
_cell.length_b   1.000
_cell.length_c   1.000
_cell.angle_alpha   90.00
_cell.angle_beta   90.00
_cell.angle_gamma   90.00
#
_symmetry.space_group_name_H-M   'P 1'
#
loop_
_entity.id
_entity.type
_entity.pdbx_description
1 polymer ?
#
loop_
_entity_poly.entity_id
_entity_poly.type
_entity_poly.pdbx_seq_one_letter_code
_entity_poly.pdbx_strand_id
1 'polypeptide(L)'
;MGASGGASLSFGLLLLLIGPQQAWAFGPDGPLVEEFWDNMRRYALYTLTVSTGALYTVFQPIVQLLKNPVTAILILLIVVGSGFLVSQILSAMVGISDFSYKYGY
;
A
#
# COMPACT_ATOMS: atom_id res chain seq x y z
N MET A 1 -10.46 -33.37 5.14
CA MET A 1 -9.98 -33.46 3.74
C MET A 1 -11.21 -33.44 2.85
N GLY A 2 -11.57 -32.47 2.03
CA GLY A 2 -10.96 -31.20 1.59
C GLY A 2 -11.84 -30.75 0.43
N ALA A 3 -12.96 -30.07 0.73
CA ALA A 3 -13.93 -29.62 -0.25
C ALA A 3 -13.50 -28.26 -0.82
N SER A 4 -12.78 -28.27 -1.94
CA SER A 4 -12.32 -27.07 -2.65
C SER A 4 -12.64 -27.11 -4.15
N GLY A 5 -13.80 -27.68 -4.52
CA GLY A 5 -14.25 -27.80 -5.93
C GLY A 5 -15.44 -26.94 -6.33
N GLY A 6 -16.13 -26.29 -5.38
CA GLY A 6 -17.39 -25.59 -5.64
C GLY A 6 -17.26 -24.10 -6.02
N ALA A 7 -16.21 -23.42 -5.57
CA ALA A 7 -16.09 -21.97 -5.72
C ALA A 7 -15.62 -21.51 -7.12
N SER A 8 -14.82 -22.32 -7.81
CA SER A 8 -14.31 -22.01 -9.16
C SER A 8 -15.39 -22.12 -10.25
N LEU A 9 -16.31 -23.08 -10.10
CA LEU A 9 -17.40 -23.29 -11.05
C LEU A 9 -18.40 -22.13 -11.03
N SER A 10 -18.66 -21.51 -9.86
CA SER A 10 -19.56 -20.35 -9.78
C SER A 10 -19.01 -19.12 -10.50
N PHE A 11 -17.70 -18.85 -10.39
CA PHE A 11 -17.09 -17.69 -11.06
C PHE A 11 -17.04 -17.88 -12.59
N GLY A 12 -16.73 -19.11 -13.04
CA GLY A 12 -16.76 -19.46 -14.46
C GLY A 12 -18.16 -19.39 -15.07
N LEU A 13 -19.20 -19.80 -14.32
CA LEU A 13 -20.59 -19.69 -14.78
C LEU A 13 -21.09 -18.24 -14.81
N LEU A 14 -20.70 -17.43 -13.82
CA LEU A 14 -21.01 -16.01 -13.76
C LEU A 14 -20.42 -15.26 -14.97
N LEU A 15 -19.18 -15.58 -15.33
CA LEU A 15 -18.50 -15.02 -16.51
C LEU A 15 -19.14 -15.48 -17.83
N LEU A 16 -19.76 -16.66 -17.87
CA LEU A 16 -20.45 -17.17 -19.06
C LEU A 16 -21.87 -16.58 -19.23
N LEU A 17 -22.54 -16.25 -18.13
CA LEU A 17 -23.86 -15.60 -18.12
C LEU A 17 -23.77 -14.11 -18.45
N ILE A 18 -22.62 -13.48 -18.21
CA ILE A 18 -22.28 -12.17 -18.73
C ILE A 18 -21.82 -12.39 -20.18
N GLY A 19 -22.75 -12.31 -21.13
CA GLY A 19 -22.47 -12.48 -22.57
C GLY A 19 -21.35 -11.56 -23.08
N PRO A 20 -20.90 -11.75 -24.34
CA PRO A 20 -19.80 -10.97 -24.90
C PRO A 20 -20.29 -9.53 -25.17
N GLN A 21 -20.34 -8.72 -24.13
CA GLN A 21 -20.46 -7.28 -24.25
C GLN A 21 -19.16 -6.82 -24.88
N GLN A 22 -19.27 -6.36 -26.12
CA GLN A 22 -18.19 -5.87 -26.95
C GLN A 22 -17.43 -4.76 -26.21
N ALA A 23 -16.39 -5.16 -25.47
CA ALA A 23 -15.44 -4.25 -24.86
C ALA A 23 -14.51 -3.79 -25.99
N TRP A 24 -14.93 -2.73 -26.69
CA TRP A 24 -14.07 -1.99 -27.62
C TRP A 24 -12.98 -1.29 -26.80
N ALA A 25 -11.98 -2.06 -26.42
CA ALA A 25 -10.81 -1.63 -25.69
C ALA A 25 -10.07 -0.56 -26.50
N PHE A 26 -10.08 0.68 -25.99
CA PHE A 26 -9.15 1.76 -26.34
C PHE A 26 -9.02 2.08 -27.84
N GLY A 27 -10.15 2.28 -28.54
CA GLY A 27 -10.18 2.91 -29.86
C GLY A 27 -10.29 4.45 -29.78
N PRO A 28 -9.79 5.21 -30.77
CA PRO A 28 -9.70 6.67 -30.76
C PRO A 28 -11.05 7.44 -30.64
N ASP A 29 -12.19 6.79 -30.90
CA ASP A 29 -13.54 7.37 -30.81
C ASP A 29 -14.49 6.58 -29.87
N GLY A 30 -13.95 5.86 -28.87
CA GLY A 30 -14.74 4.98 -28.00
C GLY A 30 -15.39 5.68 -26.77
N PRO A 31 -16.70 5.51 -26.50
CA PRO A 31 -17.43 6.12 -25.37
C PRO A 31 -16.94 5.71 -23.96
N LEU A 32 -15.96 4.82 -23.87
CA LEU A 32 -15.46 4.25 -22.62
C LEU A 32 -14.43 5.12 -21.90
N VAL A 33 -13.80 6.11 -22.57
CA VAL A 33 -12.80 6.97 -21.91
C VAL A 33 -13.49 7.93 -20.93
N GLU A 34 -14.61 8.52 -21.33
CA GLU A 34 -15.40 9.43 -20.48
C GLU A 34 -16.00 8.66 -19.28
N GLU A 35 -16.59 7.49 -19.53
CA GLU A 35 -17.09 6.61 -18.46
C GLU A 35 -15.97 6.09 -17.54
N PHE A 36 -14.80 5.74 -18.08
CA PHE A 36 -13.63 5.35 -17.29
C PHE A 36 -13.23 6.47 -16.33
N TRP A 37 -13.09 7.70 -16.83
CA TRP A 37 -12.68 8.83 -16.02
C TRP A 37 -13.72 9.22 -14.97
N ASP A 38 -15.00 9.15 -15.28
CA ASP A 38 -16.06 9.41 -14.30
C ASP A 38 -16.09 8.34 -13.19
N ASN A 39 -15.86 7.08 -13.56
CA ASN A 39 -15.76 5.98 -12.60
C ASN A 39 -14.49 6.08 -11.74
N MET A 40 -13.34 6.37 -12.35
CA MET A 40 -12.07 6.61 -11.67
C MET A 40 -12.15 7.77 -10.68
N ARG A 41 -12.80 8.88 -11.05
CA ARG A 41 -13.02 10.01 -10.14
C ARG A 41 -13.79 9.55 -8.90
N ARG A 42 -14.87 8.80 -9.08
CA ARG A 42 -15.70 8.31 -7.97
C ARG A 42 -14.92 7.40 -7.04
N TYR A 43 -14.15 6.46 -7.59
CA TYR A 43 -13.31 5.56 -6.77
C TYR A 43 -12.12 6.26 -6.13
N ALA A 44 -11.52 7.25 -6.80
CA ALA A 44 -10.45 8.06 -6.22
C ALA A 44 -10.97 8.83 -5.00
N LEU A 45 -12.12 9.50 -5.13
CA LEU A 45 -12.73 10.24 -4.02
C LEU A 45 -13.16 9.32 -2.87
N TYR A 46 -13.71 8.14 -3.17
CA TYR A 46 -14.02 7.13 -2.17
C TYR A 46 -12.77 6.65 -1.45
N THR A 47 -11.72 6.28 -2.20
CA THR A 47 -10.44 5.83 -1.64
C THR A 47 -9.83 6.90 -0.76
N LEU A 48 -9.82 8.16 -1.19
CA LEU A 48 -9.33 9.28 -0.38
C LEU A 48 -10.14 9.44 0.92
N THR A 49 -11.46 9.39 0.85
CA THR A 49 -12.31 9.57 2.03
C THR A 49 -12.13 8.45 3.05
N VAL A 50 -12.17 7.20 2.59
CA VAL A 50 -12.00 6.01 3.45
C VAL A 50 -10.58 5.94 4.01
N SER A 51 -9.55 6.15 3.17
CA SER A 51 -8.17 6.17 3.63
C SER A 51 -7.92 7.31 4.61
N THR A 52 -8.52 8.49 4.43
CA THR A 52 -8.41 9.58 5.40
C THR A 52 -8.98 9.19 6.75
N GLY A 53 -10.15 8.55 6.78
CA GLY A 53 -10.73 8.02 8.03
C GLY A 53 -9.84 6.98 8.69
N ALA A 54 -9.30 6.03 7.91
CA ALA A 54 -8.39 5.00 8.40
C ALA A 54 -7.06 5.59 8.91
N LEU A 55 -6.48 6.55 8.18
CA LEU A 55 -5.28 7.26 8.61
C LEU A 55 -5.57 8.02 9.91
N TYR A 56 -6.70 8.72 10.00
CA TYR A 56 -7.08 9.43 11.22
C TYR A 56 -7.15 8.49 12.41
N THR A 57 -7.81 7.34 12.31
CA THR A 57 -7.93 6.39 13.44
C THR A 57 -6.58 5.78 13.84
N VAL A 58 -5.69 5.49 12.87
CA VAL A 58 -4.35 4.97 13.13
C VAL A 58 -3.44 6.02 13.78
N PHE A 59 -3.48 7.27 13.31
CA PHE A 59 -2.60 8.34 13.80
C PHE A 59 -3.11 9.05 15.05
N GLN A 60 -4.42 9.04 15.31
CA GLN A 60 -5.01 9.67 16.49
C GLN A 60 -4.34 9.26 17.81
N PRO A 61 -4.07 7.98 18.12
CA PRO A 61 -3.37 7.61 19.36
C PRO A 61 -1.95 8.17 19.42
N ILE A 62 -1.22 8.17 18.30
CA ILE A 62 0.14 8.73 18.22
C ILE A 62 0.12 10.23 18.55
N VAL A 63 -0.83 10.98 17.96
CA VAL A 63 -1.00 12.41 18.23
C VAL A 63 -1.34 12.67 19.71
N GLN A 64 -2.11 11.79 20.36
CA GLN A 64 -2.37 11.90 21.79
C GLN A 64 -1.10 11.68 22.63
N LEU A 65 -0.27 10.69 22.27
CA LEU A 65 1.00 10.44 22.95
C LEU A 65 1.96 11.62 22.84
N LEU A 66 1.96 12.33 21.71
CA LEU A 66 2.77 13.54 21.50
C LEU A 66 2.41 14.69 22.45
N LYS A 67 1.24 14.68 23.08
CA LYS A 67 0.86 15.72 24.07
C LYS A 67 1.65 15.62 25.38
N ASN A 68 2.21 14.45 25.70
CA ASN A 68 3.10 14.29 26.84
C ASN A 68 4.55 14.50 26.38
N PRO A 69 5.30 15.44 26.97
CA PRO A 69 6.67 15.75 26.53
C PRO A 69 7.63 14.56 26.62
N VAL A 70 7.47 13.72 27.65
CA VAL A 70 8.33 12.53 27.81
C VAL A 70 8.08 11.55 26.66
N THR A 71 6.81 11.24 26.40
CA THR A 71 6.43 10.31 25.34
C THR A 71 6.76 10.86 23.95
N ALA A 72 6.62 12.17 23.74
CA ALA A 72 7.03 12.82 22.49
C ALA A 72 8.54 12.65 22.21
N ILE A 73 9.39 12.84 23.22
CA ILE A 73 10.84 12.62 23.10
C ILE A 73 11.15 11.16 22.79
N LEU A 74 10.47 10.21 23.47
CA LEU A 74 10.65 8.78 23.21
C LEU A 74 10.27 8.40 21.78
N ILE A 75 9.13 8.90 21.29
CA ILE A 75 8.69 8.66 19.90
C ILE A 75 9.72 9.22 18.92
N LEU A 76 10.21 10.44 19.16
CA LEU A 76 11.22 11.05 18.30
C LEU A 76 12.52 10.24 18.30
N LEU A 77 12.98 9.77 19.45
CA LEU A 77 14.17 8.93 19.57
C LEU A 77 13.98 7.61 18.81
N ILE A 78 12.82 6.96 18.94
CA ILE A 78 12.52 5.72 18.22
C ILE A 78 12.49 5.95 16.71
N VAL A 79 11.84 7.02 16.24
CA VAL A 79 11.75 7.33 14.80
C VAL A 79 13.12 7.67 14.22
N VAL A 80 13.86 8.58 14.85
CA VAL A 80 15.21 8.98 14.38
C VAL A 80 16.18 7.80 14.51
N GLY A 81 16.15 7.09 15.63
CA GLY A 81 17.01 5.94 15.89
C GLY A 81 16.75 4.78 14.93
N SER A 82 15.50 4.45 14.64
CA SER A 82 15.17 3.42 13.63
C SER A 82 15.63 3.82 12.24
N GLY A 83 15.40 5.07 11.82
CA GLY A 83 15.91 5.58 10.54
C GLY A 83 17.43 5.52 10.45
N PHE A 84 18.13 5.90 11.53
CA PHE A 84 19.58 5.79 11.63
C PHE A 84 20.03 4.32 11.50
N LEU A 85 19.44 3.39 12.23
CA LEU A 85 19.79 1.97 12.15
C LEU A 85 19.55 1.39 10.75
N VAL A 86 18.43 1.73 10.10
CA VAL A 86 18.16 1.33 8.72
C VAL A 86 19.25 1.87 7.80
N SER A 87 19.65 3.13 7.95
CA SER A 87 20.76 3.71 7.19
C SER A 87 22.05 2.94 7.41
N GLN A 88 22.40 2.60 8.66
CA GLN A 88 23.61 1.84 8.95
C GLN A 88 23.61 0.46 8.28
N ILE A 89 22.48 -0.24 8.32
CA ILE A 89 22.32 -1.55 7.68
C ILE A 89 22.49 -1.42 6.16
N LEU A 90 21.81 -0.45 5.54
CA LEU A 90 21.91 -0.21 4.10
C LEU A 90 23.33 0.18 3.69
N SER A 91 24.00 1.07 4.44
CA SER A 91 25.39 1.44 4.19
C SER A 91 26.34 0.25 4.25
N ALA A 92 26.14 -0.67 5.20
CA ALA A 92 26.90 -1.91 5.29
C ALA A 92 26.61 -2.86 4.12
N MET A 93 25.35 -2.98 3.68
CA MET A 93 24.96 -3.83 2.55
C MET A 93 25.48 -3.32 1.22
N VAL A 94 25.47 -2.00 0.99
CA VAL A 94 25.96 -1.38 -0.25
C VAL A 94 27.50 -1.23 -0.22
N GLY A 95 28.15 -1.50 0.91
CA GLY A 95 29.61 -1.45 1.03
C GLY A 95 30.17 -0.02 1.02
N ILE A 96 29.35 0.97 1.37
CA ILE A 96 29.76 2.38 1.52
C ILE A 96 30.17 2.66 2.98
N SER A 97 30.10 1.65 3.86
CA SER A 97 30.61 1.76 5.22
C SER A 97 32.14 1.71 5.25
N ASP A 98 32.77 2.53 6.10
CA ASP A 98 34.22 2.50 6.37
C ASP A 98 34.68 1.21 7.10
N PHE A 99 33.79 0.21 7.22
CA PHE A 99 34.04 -1.04 7.91
C PHE A 99 34.81 -2.00 6.99
N SER A 100 36.13 -1.88 6.98
CA SER A 100 37.02 -2.86 6.34
C SER A 100 37.09 -4.12 7.19
N TYR A 101 36.50 -5.22 6.71
CA TYR A 101 36.80 -6.56 7.23
C TYR A 101 38.26 -6.88 6.90
N LYS A 102 39.18 -6.60 7.83
CA LYS A 102 40.54 -7.15 7.76
C LYS A 102 40.44 -8.65 8.00
N TYR A 103 40.44 -9.43 6.92
CA TYR A 103 40.75 -10.85 7.01
C TYR A 103 42.17 -10.96 7.57
N GLY A 104 42.28 -11.30 8.85
CA GLY A 104 43.56 -11.60 9.47
C GLY A 104 44.10 -12.89 8.87
N TYR A 105 45.09 -12.76 7.99
CA TYR A 105 45.98 -13.84 7.58
C TYR A 105 47.26 -13.75 8.41
#